data_AF-A0A2P7NR55-F1
#
_entry.id   AF-A0A2P7NR55-F1
#
_cell.length_a   1.000
_cell.length_b   1.000
_cell.length_c   1.000
_cell.angle_alpha   90.00
_cell.angle_beta   90.00
_cell.angle_gamma   90.00
#
_symmetry.space_group_name_H-M   'P 1'
#
loop_
_entity.id
_entity.type
_entity.pdbx_description
1 polymer ?
#
loop_
_entity_poly.entity_id
_entity_poly.type
_entity_poly.pdbx_seq_one_letter_code
_entity_poly.pdbx_strand_id
1 'polypeptide(L)'
;MKTFTLFASFFLMALLSFSTLAAQSNLEQAIQHSQQAANSDKGKMVAEHAEEAKKFANAAKGDTDRVINSKELDKGIKCLTDAIEEGQKDNTDAAKKAAKDAVEHFRQAAK
;
A
#
# COMPACT_ATOMS: atom_id res chain seq x y z
N MET A 1 41.91 6.49 37.37
CA MET A 1 41.38 5.62 36.29
C MET A 1 40.51 4.55 36.95
N LYS A 2 39.17 4.65 36.93
CA LYS A 2 38.22 3.55 37.26
C LYS A 2 36.73 3.94 37.23
N THR A 3 36.36 5.21 37.11
CA THR A 3 34.94 5.64 37.09
C THR A 3 34.40 5.97 35.70
N PHE A 4 35.26 6.31 34.73
CA PHE A 4 34.83 6.63 33.36
C PHE A 4 34.37 5.41 32.55
N THR A 5 34.78 4.20 32.93
CA THR A 5 34.42 2.97 32.20
C THR A 5 32.98 2.52 32.49
N LEU A 6 32.37 2.95 33.60
CA LEU A 6 31.01 2.55 33.97
C LEU A 6 29.92 3.35 33.23
N PHE A 7 30.19 4.61 32.88
CA PHE A 7 29.22 5.45 32.14
C PHE A 7 29.16 5.12 30.63
N ALA A 8 30.25 4.63 30.06
CA ALA A 8 30.28 4.21 28.65
C ALA A 8 29.45 2.93 28.41
N SER A 9 29.26 2.09 29.43
CA SER A 9 28.57 0.80 29.28
C SER A 9 27.05 0.90 29.31
N PHE A 10 26.49 2.00 29.82
CA PHE A 10 25.04 2.20 29.89
C PHE A 10 24.44 2.79 28.59
N PHE A 11 25.27 3.43 27.75
CA PHE A 11 24.81 4.06 26.50
C PHE A 11 24.68 3.07 25.34
N LEU A 12 25.34 1.91 25.41
CA LEU A 12 25.26 0.88 24.35
C LEU A 12 23.97 0.04 24.40
N MET A 13 23.25 0.04 25.51
CA MET A 13 22.08 -0.83 25.69
C MET A 13 20.74 -0.16 25.33
N ALA A 14 20.75 1.14 25.00
CA ALA A 14 19.54 1.92 24.72
C ALA A 14 19.12 1.94 23.23
N LEU A 15 19.93 1.41 22.30
CA LEU A 15 19.73 1.62 20.86
C LEU A 15 19.15 0.41 20.10
N LEU A 16 18.82 -0.69 20.78
CA LEU A 16 18.27 -1.89 20.12
C LEU A 16 16.80 -2.16 20.48
N SER A 17 16.05 -1.12 20.85
CA SER A 17 14.59 -1.20 20.82
C SER A 17 14.11 -0.97 19.38
N PHE A 18 14.48 -1.86 18.46
CA PHE A 18 13.77 -1.97 17.20
C PHE A 18 12.37 -2.48 17.54
N SER A 19 11.42 -1.57 17.72
CA SER A 19 10.00 -1.90 17.62
C SER A 19 9.82 -2.64 16.30
N THR A 20 9.48 -3.92 16.39
CA THR A 20 9.05 -4.75 15.26
C THR A 20 7.78 -4.12 14.70
N LEU A 21 7.89 -3.12 13.83
CA LEU A 21 6.76 -2.73 13.01
C LEU A 21 6.41 -3.96 12.17
N ALA A 22 5.23 -4.51 12.42
CA ALA A 22 4.66 -5.51 11.52
C ALA A 22 4.70 -4.93 10.10
N ALA A 23 5.32 -5.64 9.17
CA ALA A 23 5.35 -5.23 7.77
C ALA A 23 3.91 -5.02 7.29
N GLN A 24 3.66 -3.90 6.62
CA GLN A 24 2.34 -3.58 6.08
C GLN A 24 1.94 -4.66 5.07
N SER A 25 0.72 -5.18 5.20
CA SER A 25 0.24 -6.27 4.33
C SER A 25 0.16 -5.84 2.87
N ASN A 26 0.11 -6.83 1.98
CA ASN A 26 -0.09 -6.57 0.56
C ASN A 26 -1.40 -5.80 0.31
N LEU A 27 -2.49 -6.13 1.03
CA LEU A 27 -3.74 -5.40 0.87
C LEU A 27 -3.66 -3.94 1.35
N GLU A 28 -2.97 -3.68 2.46
CA GLU A 28 -2.76 -2.31 2.96
C GLU A 28 -1.86 -1.48 2.03
N GLN A 29 -0.82 -2.09 1.45
CA GLN A 29 0.03 -1.44 0.44
C GLN A 29 -0.77 -1.14 -0.84
N ALA A 30 -1.65 -2.06 -1.27
CA ALA A 30 -2.56 -1.83 -2.39
C ALA A 30 -3.51 -0.65 -2.14
N ILE A 31 -4.07 -0.53 -0.93
CA ILE A 31 -4.90 0.61 -0.52
C ILE A 31 -4.09 1.91 -0.59
N GLN A 32 -2.88 1.93 -0.03
CA GLN A 32 -2.04 3.12 0.01
C GLN A 32 -1.70 3.63 -1.40
N HIS A 33 -1.22 2.75 -2.28
CA HIS A 33 -0.91 3.13 -3.65
C HIS A 33 -2.17 3.54 -4.43
N SER A 34 -3.32 2.91 -4.19
CA SER A 34 -4.59 3.33 -4.80
C SER A 34 -5.02 4.73 -4.34
N GLN A 35 -4.75 5.10 -3.08
CA GLN A 35 -4.98 6.46 -2.59
C GLN A 35 -4.03 7.47 -3.23
N GLN A 36 -2.76 7.11 -3.42
CA GLN A 36 -1.80 7.95 -4.15
C GLN A 36 -2.25 8.16 -5.61
N ALA A 37 -2.72 7.09 -6.27
CA ALA A 37 -3.30 7.17 -7.60
C ALA A 37 -4.51 8.13 -7.62
N ALA A 38 -5.47 7.95 -6.70
CA ALA A 38 -6.66 8.79 -6.59
C ALA A 38 -6.38 10.28 -6.31
N ASN A 39 -5.22 10.60 -5.74
CA ASN A 39 -4.82 11.96 -5.37
C ASN A 39 -3.78 12.57 -6.33
N SER A 40 -3.35 11.84 -7.36
CA SER A 40 -2.38 12.33 -8.33
C SER A 40 -2.95 13.42 -9.23
N ASP A 41 -2.06 14.27 -9.77
CA ASP A 41 -2.44 15.42 -10.60
C ASP A 41 -2.47 15.11 -12.11
N LYS A 42 -1.87 14.00 -12.54
CA LYS A 42 -1.74 13.63 -13.96
C LYS A 42 -2.11 12.18 -14.17
N GLY A 43 -2.78 11.88 -15.28
CA GLY A 43 -3.23 10.54 -15.64
C GLY A 43 -2.10 9.51 -15.62
N LYS A 44 -0.92 9.87 -16.14
CA LYS A 44 0.27 8.99 -16.08
C LYS A 44 0.70 8.61 -14.66
N MET A 45 0.67 9.56 -13.72
CA MET A 45 0.99 9.27 -12.31
C MET A 45 -0.10 8.41 -11.65
N VAL A 46 -1.37 8.62 -12.03
CA VAL A 46 -2.47 7.75 -11.59
C VAL A 46 -2.19 6.31 -12.05
N ALA A 47 -1.81 6.12 -13.32
CA ALA A 47 -1.49 4.81 -13.87
C ALA A 47 -0.29 4.15 -13.17
N GLU A 48 0.81 4.89 -12.93
CA GLU A 48 1.99 4.38 -12.22
C GLU A 48 1.65 3.87 -10.81
N HIS A 49 0.93 4.68 -10.02
CA HIS A 49 0.50 4.26 -8.69
C HIS A 49 -0.53 3.12 -8.74
N ALA A 50 -1.41 3.09 -9.74
CA ALA A 50 -2.37 2.01 -9.92
C ALA A 50 -1.70 0.68 -10.31
N GLU A 51 -0.61 0.72 -11.08
CA GLU A 51 0.21 -0.46 -11.40
C GLU A 51 0.87 -1.04 -10.14
N GLU A 52 1.47 -0.20 -9.30
CA GLU A 52 2.02 -0.63 -8.00
C GLU A 52 0.93 -1.20 -7.09
N ALA A 53 -0.21 -0.52 -6.97
CA ALA A 53 -1.35 -1.02 -6.20
C ALA A 53 -1.81 -2.40 -6.70
N LYS A 54 -1.82 -2.62 -8.02
CA LYS A 54 -2.25 -3.88 -8.64
C LYS A 54 -1.27 -5.02 -8.37
N LYS A 55 0.04 -4.74 -8.30
CA LYS A 55 1.04 -5.75 -7.91
C LYS A 55 0.77 -6.25 -6.49
N PHE A 56 0.60 -5.33 -5.54
CA PHE A 56 0.28 -5.68 -4.16
C PHE A 56 -1.09 -6.35 -4.03
N ALA A 57 -2.13 -5.87 -4.72
CA ALA A 57 -3.45 -6.51 -4.68
C ALA A 57 -3.43 -7.96 -5.21
N ASN A 58 -2.62 -8.25 -6.23
CA ASN A 58 -2.42 -9.63 -6.69
C ASN A 58 -1.64 -10.48 -5.69
N ALA A 59 -0.60 -9.92 -5.06
CA ALA A 59 0.14 -10.61 -4.01
C ALA A 59 -0.77 -10.95 -2.80
N ALA A 60 -1.70 -10.06 -2.45
CA ALA A 60 -2.66 -10.25 -1.37
C ALA A 60 -3.56 -11.48 -1.56
N LYS A 61 -3.70 -12.03 -2.78
CA LYS A 61 -4.41 -13.31 -3.00
C LYS A 61 -3.75 -14.50 -2.30
N GLY A 62 -2.45 -14.40 -2.02
CA GLY A 62 -1.67 -15.43 -1.33
C GLY A 62 -1.48 -15.16 0.16
N ASP A 63 -2.00 -14.04 0.69
CA ASP A 63 -1.92 -13.73 2.12
C ASP A 63 -2.77 -14.75 2.90
N THR A 64 -2.15 -15.39 3.89
CA THR A 64 -2.80 -16.41 4.74
C THR A 64 -2.91 -15.99 6.20
N ASP A 65 -2.29 -14.86 6.56
CA ASP A 65 -2.31 -14.24 7.88
C ASP A 65 -3.64 -13.52 8.19
N ARG A 66 -4.48 -13.31 7.18
CA ARG A 66 -5.74 -12.57 7.28
C ARG A 66 -6.81 -13.11 6.32
N VAL A 67 -8.07 -12.95 6.70
CA VAL A 67 -9.20 -13.24 5.82
C VAL A 67 -9.37 -12.07 4.86
N ILE A 68 -9.28 -12.35 3.56
CA ILE A 68 -9.51 -11.36 2.52
C ILE A 68 -10.71 -11.82 1.70
N ASN A 69 -11.69 -10.92 1.54
CA ASN A 69 -12.80 -11.19 0.64
C ASN A 69 -12.32 -11.11 -0.82
N SER A 70 -12.09 -12.28 -1.42
CA SER A 70 -11.54 -12.41 -2.78
C SER A 70 -12.40 -11.71 -3.84
N LYS A 71 -13.73 -11.69 -3.67
CA LYS A 71 -14.65 -11.02 -4.61
C LYS A 71 -14.43 -9.51 -4.63
N GLU A 72 -14.29 -8.89 -3.47
CA GLU A 72 -14.02 -7.45 -3.38
C GLU A 72 -12.58 -7.14 -3.81
N LEU A 73 -11.61 -8.00 -3.49
CA LEU A 73 -10.25 -7.87 -3.99
C LEU A 73 -10.19 -7.86 -5.53
N ASP A 74 -10.87 -8.80 -6.18
CA ASP A 74 -10.91 -8.90 -7.64
C ASP A 74 -11.61 -7.71 -8.31
N LYS A 75 -12.69 -7.19 -7.70
CA LYS A 75 -13.31 -5.94 -8.16
C LYS A 75 -12.35 -4.76 -8.06
N GLY A 76 -11.62 -4.64 -6.94
CA GLY A 76 -10.60 -3.60 -6.78
C GLY A 76 -9.50 -3.70 -7.84
N ILE A 77 -9.01 -4.91 -8.15
CA ILE A 77 -8.03 -5.15 -9.22
C ILE A 77 -8.58 -4.75 -10.60
N LYS A 78 -9.86 -4.99 -10.86
CA LYS A 78 -10.52 -4.54 -12.10
C LYS A 78 -10.55 -3.02 -12.17
N CYS A 79 -10.99 -2.34 -11.12
CA CYS A 79 -10.97 -0.88 -11.04
C CYS A 79 -9.55 -0.29 -11.24
N LEU A 80 -8.51 -0.94 -10.71
CA LEU A 80 -7.13 -0.54 -11.00
C LEU A 80 -6.75 -0.72 -12.47
N THR A 81 -7.25 -1.76 -13.13
CA THR A 81 -7.02 -1.96 -14.57
C THR A 81 -7.66 -0.82 -15.36
N ASP A 82 -8.89 -0.43 -15.03
CA ASP A 82 -9.55 0.72 -15.64
C ASP A 82 -8.79 2.03 -15.35
N ALA A 83 -8.27 2.21 -14.13
CA ALA A 83 -7.47 3.38 -13.76
C ALA A 83 -6.16 3.48 -14.57
N ILE A 84 -5.49 2.36 -14.83
CA ILE A 84 -4.29 2.29 -15.66
C ILE A 84 -4.62 2.66 -17.10
N GLU A 85 -5.66 2.05 -17.68
CA GLU A 85 -6.07 2.30 -19.07
C GLU A 85 -6.45 3.76 -19.30
N GLU A 86 -7.24 4.36 -18.42
CA GLU A 86 -7.64 5.76 -18.53
C GLU A 86 -6.47 6.71 -18.22
N GLY A 87 -5.61 6.37 -17.26
CA GLY A 87 -4.42 7.14 -16.93
C GLY A 87 -3.41 7.20 -18.08
N GLN A 88 -3.22 6.10 -18.81
CA GLN A 88 -2.37 6.04 -20.00
C GLN A 88 -2.92 6.88 -21.17
N LYS A 89 -4.24 7.05 -21.25
CA LYS A 89 -4.92 7.97 -22.19
C LYS A 89 -4.93 9.43 -21.72
N ASP A 90 -4.31 9.73 -20.58
CA ASP A 90 -4.32 11.02 -19.88
C ASP A 90 -5.72 11.51 -19.46
N ASN A 91 -6.70 10.59 -19.39
CA ASN A 91 -8.04 10.84 -18.86
C ASN A 91 -8.01 10.85 -17.32
N THR A 92 -7.40 11.90 -16.78
CA THR A 92 -7.00 12.00 -15.38
C THR A 92 -8.19 11.83 -14.42
N ASP A 93 -9.34 12.44 -14.70
CA ASP A 93 -10.50 12.39 -13.80
C ASP A 93 -11.14 10.99 -13.75
N ALA A 94 -11.27 10.33 -14.91
CA ALA A 94 -11.78 8.96 -14.97
C ALA A 94 -10.82 7.98 -14.27
N ALA A 95 -9.51 8.14 -14.50
CA ALA A 95 -8.49 7.34 -13.84
C ALA A 95 -8.53 7.50 -12.32
N LYS A 96 -8.63 8.74 -11.82
CA LYS A 96 -8.76 9.03 -10.37
C LYS A 96 -10.05 8.43 -9.79
N LYS A 97 -11.16 8.49 -10.52
CA LYS A 97 -12.42 7.87 -10.09
C LYS A 97 -12.25 6.36 -9.95
N ALA A 98 -11.71 5.68 -10.96
CA ALA A 98 -11.46 4.24 -10.92
C ALA A 98 -10.51 3.85 -9.77
N ALA A 99 -9.46 4.65 -9.50
CA ALA A 99 -8.59 4.44 -8.35
C ALA A 99 -9.32 4.60 -7.00
N LYS A 100 -10.25 5.55 -6.87
CA LYS A 100 -11.10 5.69 -5.66
C LYS A 100 -12.02 4.49 -5.46
N ASP A 101 -12.64 4.03 -6.55
CA ASP A 101 -13.50 2.84 -6.53
C ASP A 101 -12.68 1.59 -6.10
N ALA A 102 -11.42 1.48 -6.54
CA ALA A 102 -10.50 0.44 -6.07
C ALA A 102 -10.21 0.52 -4.56
N VAL A 103 -9.97 1.72 -4.01
CA VAL A 103 -9.77 1.92 -2.56
C VAL A 103 -10.99 1.43 -1.77
N GLU A 104 -12.20 1.73 -2.24
CA GLU A 104 -13.43 1.28 -1.58
C GLU A 104 -13.52 -0.25 -1.56
N HIS A 105 -13.31 -0.90 -2.71
CA HIS A 105 -13.31 -2.36 -2.79
C HIS A 105 -12.24 -3.01 -1.93
N PHE A 106 -11.01 -2.49 -1.89
CA PHE A 106 -9.96 -3.05 -1.03
C PHE A 106 -10.25 -2.89 0.46
N ARG A 107 -10.87 -1.77 0.87
CA ARG A 107 -11.34 -1.61 2.26
C ARG A 107 -12.48 -2.56 2.61
N GLN A 108 -13.36 -2.86 1.65
CA GLN A 108 -14.38 -3.90 1.83
C GLN A 108 -13.76 -5.30 1.85
N ALA A 109 -12.67 -5.51 1.11
CA ALA A 109 -11.94 -6.77 1.10
C ALA A 109 -11.24 -7.08 2.43
N ALA A 110 -10.88 -6.05 3.19
CA ALA A 110 -10.24 -6.14 4.50
C ALA A 110 -11.22 -6.28 5.69
N LYS A 111 -12.53 -6.31 5.43
CA LYS A 111 -13.57 -6.50 6.46
C LYS A 111 -13.92 -7.98 6.61
#